data_AF-A0A3N4J2P7-F1
#
_entry.id   AF-A0A3N4J2P7-F1
#
_cell.length_a   1.000
_cell.length_b   1.000
_cell.length_c   1.000
_cell.angle_alpha   90.00
_cell.angle_beta   90.00
_cell.angle_gamma   90.00
#
_symmetry.space_group_name_H-M   'P 1'
#
loop_
_entity.id
_entity.type
_entity.pdbx_description
1 polymer ?
#
loop_
_entity_poly.entity_id
_entity_poly.type
_entity_poly.pdbx_seq_one_letter_code
_entity_poly.pdbx_strand_id
1 'polypeptide(L)'
;MYGLHERGMPLREISNYLNIPLTIIHNTVVAGDQEGKERKGRGRYPKTSKTQNDAIVEEDLKNCNTTYKDIVKKIAPEVSKKSIKHRLAERNLKNWMAQERVHIDEALTQKRLE
;
A
#
# COMPACT_ATOMS: atom_id res chain seq x y z
N MET A 1 -22.40 -17.99 -2.64
CA MET A 1 -22.45 -18.16 -1.17
C MET A 1 -23.39 -17.16 -0.53
N TYR A 2 -23.16 -15.84 -0.64
CA TYR A 2 -24.06 -14.80 -0.09
C TYR A 2 -25.51 -14.94 -0.56
N GLY A 3 -25.75 -15.02 -1.88
CA GLY A 3 -27.12 -15.20 -2.38
C GLY A 3 -27.83 -16.49 -1.95
N LEU A 4 -27.13 -17.51 -1.45
CA LEU A 4 -27.76 -18.70 -0.84
C LEU A 4 -28.08 -18.45 0.63
N HIS A 5 -27.20 -17.75 1.35
CA HIS A 5 -27.40 -17.31 2.72
C HIS A 5 -28.56 -16.30 2.83
N GLU A 6 -28.64 -15.32 1.92
CA GLU A 6 -29.74 -14.35 1.82
C GLU A 6 -31.09 -15.00 1.53
N ARG A 7 -31.09 -16.15 0.84
CA ARG A 7 -32.29 -16.98 0.61
C ARG A 7 -32.65 -17.86 1.82
N GLY A 8 -31.97 -17.69 2.96
CA GLY A 8 -32.24 -18.39 4.20
C GLY A 8 -31.63 -19.80 4.31
N MET A 9 -30.76 -20.20 3.38
CA MET A 9 -30.08 -21.50 3.48
C MET A 9 -29.04 -21.46 4.61
N PRO A 10 -29.05 -22.43 5.55
CA PRO A 10 -28.08 -22.46 6.64
C PRO A 10 -26.67 -22.74 6.11
N LEU A 11 -25.65 -22.13 6.74
CA LEU A 11 -24.25 -22.20 6.30
C LEU A 11 -23.72 -23.63 6.15
N ARG A 12 -24.22 -24.56 6.98
CA ARG A 12 -23.87 -25.98 6.92
C ARG A 12 -24.40 -26.67 5.67
N GLU A 13 -25.59 -26.29 5.19
CA GLU A 13 -26.15 -26.80 3.94
C GLU A 13 -25.42 -26.19 2.73
N ILE A 14 -25.06 -24.90 2.80
CA ILE A 14 -24.22 -24.26 1.78
C ILE A 14 -22.86 -24.96 1.68
N SER A 15 -22.28 -25.38 2.81
CA SER A 15 -21.02 -26.13 2.90
C SER A 15 -21.09 -27.46 2.18
N ASN A 16 -22.15 -28.22 2.44
CA ASN A 16 -22.37 -29.50 1.78
C ASN A 16 -22.72 -29.34 0.30
N TYR A 17 -23.54 -28.34 -0.05
CA TYR A 17 -23.99 -28.08 -1.42
C TYR A 17 -22.84 -27.64 -2.33
N LEU A 18 -21.93 -26.79 -1.83
CA LEU A 18 -20.79 -26.30 -2.59
C LEU A 18 -19.52 -27.14 -2.40
N ASN A 19 -19.54 -28.12 -1.50
CA ASN A 19 -18.38 -28.89 -1.07
C ASN A 19 -17.19 -28.01 -0.62
N ILE A 20 -17.49 -26.96 0.15
CA ILE A 20 -16.52 -26.00 0.68
C ILE A 20 -16.51 -26.12 2.19
N PRO A 21 -15.34 -26.12 2.87
CA PRO A 21 -15.26 -26.11 4.32
C PRO A 21 -16.12 -25.01 4.96
N LEU A 22 -16.90 -25.38 5.98
CA LEU A 22 -17.77 -24.47 6.71
C LEU A 22 -17.04 -23.20 7.23
N THR A 23 -15.76 -23.34 7.56
CA THR A 23 -14.88 -22.25 8.00
C THR A 23 -14.69 -21.18 6.92
N ILE A 24 -14.54 -21.58 5.65
CA ILE A 24 -14.40 -20.65 4.53
C ILE A 24 -15.71 -19.90 4.33
N ILE A 25 -16.84 -20.62 4.34
CA ILE A 25 -18.17 -20.01 4.23
C ILE A 25 -18.40 -18.97 5.34
N HIS A 26 -18.10 -19.32 6.59
CA HIS A 26 -18.24 -18.42 7.73
C HIS A 26 -17.35 -17.17 7.56
N ASN A 27 -16.07 -17.35 7.21
CA ASN A 27 -15.14 -16.24 7.01
C ASN A 27 -15.57 -15.34 5.86
N THR A 28 -16.08 -15.92 4.78
CA THR A 28 -16.61 -15.16 3.64
C THR A 28 -17.83 -14.39 4.09
N VAL A 29 -18.91 -15.02 4.57
CA VAL A 29 -20.13 -14.32 5.00
C VAL A 29 -19.81 -13.16 5.96
N VAL A 30 -19.03 -13.42 7.01
CA VAL A 30 -18.60 -12.41 7.99
C VAL A 30 -17.72 -11.30 7.37
N ALA A 31 -16.89 -11.62 6.38
CA ALA A 31 -16.07 -10.62 5.68
C ALA A 31 -16.88 -9.76 4.69
N GLY A 32 -17.99 -10.28 4.16
CA GLY A 32 -18.91 -9.51 3.30
C GLY A 32 -19.75 -8.53 4.12
N ASP A 33 -20.11 -8.91 5.34
CA ASP A 33 -20.71 -7.95 6.28
C ASP A 33 -19.71 -6.84 6.70
N GLN A 34 -18.42 -7.03 6.43
CA GLN A 34 -17.34 -6.06 6.61
C GLN A 34 -16.91 -5.38 5.29
N GLU A 35 -17.66 -5.58 4.20
CA GLU A 35 -17.37 -5.02 2.88
C GLU A 35 -17.24 -3.49 2.99
N GLY A 36 -16.05 -2.99 2.66
CA GLY A 36 -15.62 -1.60 2.91
C GLY A 36 -14.43 -1.45 3.86
N LYS A 37 -14.09 -2.48 4.65
CA LYS A 37 -12.87 -2.52 5.46
C LYS A 37 -11.84 -3.45 4.84
N GLU A 38 -11.15 -2.98 3.80
CA GLU A 38 -9.93 -3.65 3.32
C GLU A 38 -8.99 -3.86 4.51
N ARG A 39 -8.77 -5.12 4.89
CA ARG A 39 -7.70 -5.46 5.82
C ARG A 39 -6.40 -5.15 5.12
N LYS A 40 -5.77 -4.03 5.47
CA LYS A 40 -4.42 -3.70 4.97
C LYS A 40 -3.49 -4.84 5.35
N GLY A 41 -3.19 -5.70 4.39
CA GLY A 41 -2.20 -6.75 4.54
C GLY A 41 -0.92 -6.12 5.06
N ARG A 42 -0.50 -6.53 6.25
CA ARG A 42 0.69 -5.97 6.87
C ARG A 42 1.90 -6.68 6.27
N GLY A 43 2.45 -6.10 5.22
CA GLY A 43 3.70 -6.57 4.63
C GLY A 43 4.83 -6.59 5.67
N ARG A 44 5.95 -7.24 5.31
CA ARG A 44 7.13 -7.27 6.17
C ARG A 44 7.58 -5.85 6.51
N TYR A 45 7.94 -5.63 7.77
CA TYR A 45 8.50 -4.35 8.19
C TYR A 45 9.76 -4.01 7.38
N PRO A 46 9.91 -2.74 6.97
CA PRO A 46 11.13 -2.33 6.31
C PRO A 46 12.34 -2.43 7.24
N LYS A 47 13.51 -2.72 6.66
CA LYS A 47 14.79 -2.73 7.39
C LYS A 47 15.26 -1.32 7.79
N THR A 48 14.77 -0.28 7.13
CA THR A 48 15.11 1.11 7.44
C THR A 48 14.09 1.73 8.40
N SER A 49 14.58 2.38 9.45
CA SER A 49 13.75 3.23 10.29
C SER A 49 13.29 4.49 9.54
N LYS A 50 12.25 5.16 10.04
CA LYS A 50 11.78 6.43 9.46
C LYS A 50 12.92 7.48 9.46
N THR A 51 13.62 7.61 10.57
CA THR A 51 14.76 8.53 10.73
C THR A 51 15.89 8.25 9.73
N GLN A 52 16.22 6.97 9.50
CA GLN A 52 17.21 6.61 8.49
C GLN A 52 16.74 6.96 7.08
N ASN A 53 15.46 6.75 6.76
CA ASN A 53 14.91 7.13 5.45
C ASN A 53 14.97 8.64 5.22
N ASP A 54 14.68 9.45 6.24
CA ASP A 54 14.72 10.90 6.12
C ASP A 54 16.17 11.39 5.97
N ALA A 55 17.12 10.82 6.71
CA ALA A 55 18.56 11.10 6.54
C ALA A 55 19.09 10.71 5.15
N ILE A 56 18.63 9.58 4.58
CA ILE A 56 18.99 9.16 3.20
C ILE A 56 18.57 10.23 2.18
N VAL A 57 17.35 10.76 2.33
CA VAL A 57 16.82 11.79 1.42
C VAL A 57 17.55 13.11 1.60
N GLU A 58 17.80 13.52 2.84
CA GLU A 58 18.55 14.74 3.10
C GLU A 58 19.98 14.70 2.54
N GLU A 59 20.67 13.56 2.66
CA GLU A 59 22.01 13.40 2.12
C GLU A 59 22.02 13.47 0.59
N ASP A 60 21.04 12.83 -0.07
CA ASP A 60 20.86 12.87 -1.53
C ASP A 60 20.56 14.29 -2.03
N LEU A 61 19.76 15.06 -1.27
CA LEU A 61 19.43 16.46 -1.59
C LEU A 61 20.59 17.43 -1.33
N LYS A 62 21.36 17.23 -0.25
CA LYS A 62 22.48 18.10 0.11
C LYS A 62 23.67 17.93 -0.83
N ASN A 63 23.87 16.73 -1.36
CA ASN A 63 25.03 16.44 -2.20
C ASN A 63 24.69 15.46 -3.33
N CYS A 64 24.29 16.02 -4.47
CA CYS A 64 23.89 15.28 -5.68
C CYS A 64 24.99 14.36 -6.25
N ASN A 65 26.26 14.53 -5.84
CA ASN A 65 27.38 13.70 -6.29
C ASN A 65 27.61 12.46 -5.41
N THR A 66 26.87 12.32 -4.30
CA THR A 66 27.04 11.20 -3.36
C THR A 66 26.55 9.91 -3.99
N THR A 67 27.38 8.86 -4.01
CA THR A 67 26.92 7.58 -4.56
C THR A 67 26.09 6.81 -3.55
N TYR A 68 25.17 5.96 -4.01
CA TYR A 68 24.37 5.11 -3.11
C TYR A 68 25.23 4.24 -2.18
N LYS A 69 26.45 3.87 -2.60
CA LYS A 69 27.37 3.07 -1.76
C LYS A 69 27.86 3.88 -0.56
N ASP A 70 28.07 5.17 -0.75
CA ASP A 70 28.52 6.08 0.30
C ASP A 70 27.37 6.39 1.27
N ILE A 71 26.15 6.56 0.75
CA ILE A 71 24.92 6.70 1.55
C ILE A 71 24.71 5.46 2.43
N VAL A 72 24.87 4.24 1.89
CA VAL A 72 24.77 2.98 2.66
C VAL A 72 25.78 2.99 3.81
N LYS A 73 27.06 3.26 3.52
CA LYS A 73 28.12 3.27 4.53
C LYS A 73 27.88 4.29 5.64
N LYS A 74 27.37 5.47 5.29
CA LYS A 74 27.23 6.61 6.20
C LYS A 74 25.99 6.50 7.10
N ILE A 75 24.86 6.03 6.55
CA ILE A 75 23.55 6.17 7.21
C ILE A 75 22.91 4.81 7.57
N ALA A 76 23.08 3.80 6.73
CA ALA A 76 22.39 2.53 6.89
C ALA A 76 23.24 1.34 6.41
N PRO A 77 24.32 0.99 7.14
CA PRO A 77 25.27 -0.06 6.72
C PRO A 77 24.63 -1.45 6.64
N GLU A 78 23.54 -1.68 7.37
CA GLU A 78 22.79 -2.93 7.39
C GLU A 78 21.84 -3.10 6.18
N VAL A 79 21.74 -2.06 5.34
CA VAL A 79 20.73 -1.95 4.28
C VAL A 79 21.39 -2.08 2.92
N SER A 80 20.75 -2.86 2.03
CA SER A 80 21.30 -3.08 0.69
C SER A 80 21.25 -1.80 -0.15
N LYS A 81 22.22 -1.64 -1.06
CA LYS A 81 22.22 -0.55 -2.07
C LYS A 81 20.89 -0.50 -2.86
N LYS A 82 20.30 -1.66 -3.18
CA LYS A 82 19.02 -1.76 -3.89
C LYS A 82 17.88 -1.15 -3.07
N SER A 83 17.88 -1.34 -1.76
CA SER A 83 16.89 -0.75 -0.85
C SER A 83 17.00 0.78 -0.83
N ILE A 84 18.22 1.34 -0.77
CA ILE A 84 18.43 2.80 -0.85
C ILE A 84 17.90 3.36 -2.18
N LYS A 85 18.23 2.71 -3.31
CA LYS A 85 17.72 3.11 -4.63
C LYS A 85 16.19 3.12 -4.67
N HIS A 86 15.56 2.08 -4.14
CA HIS A 86 14.09 2.00 -4.06
C HIS A 86 13.50 3.12 -3.20
N ARG A 87 14.12 3.47 -2.08
CA ARG A 87 13.64 4.54 -1.18
C ARG A 87 13.69 5.92 -1.83
N LEU A 88 14.79 6.23 -2.50
CA LEU A 88 14.93 7.48 -3.23
C LEU A 88 13.92 7.54 -4.39
N ALA A 89 13.72 6.43 -5.11
CA ALA A 89 12.69 6.34 -6.13
C ALA A 89 11.27 6.54 -5.57
N GLU A 90 10.91 5.90 -4.45
CA GLU A 90 9.60 6.09 -3.79
C GLU A 90 9.35 7.54 -3.38
N ARG A 91 10.37 8.24 -2.87
CA ARG A 91 10.26 9.64 -2.47
C ARG A 91 10.17 10.57 -3.67
N ASN A 92 10.95 10.33 -4.72
CA ASN A 92 10.86 11.10 -5.96
C ASN A 92 9.54 10.86 -6.69
N LEU A 93 9.02 9.62 -6.69
CA LEU A 93 7.67 9.33 -7.18
C LEU A 93 6.60 10.05 -6.37
N LYS A 94 6.73 10.13 -5.03
CA LYS A 94 5.80 10.92 -4.19
C LYS A 94 5.85 12.41 -4.51
N ASN A 95 7.03 12.97 -4.73
CA ASN A 95 7.19 14.37 -5.12
C ASN A 95 6.58 14.64 -6.50
N TRP A 96 6.78 13.72 -7.46
CA TRP A 96 6.18 13.79 -8.80
C TRP A 96 4.66 13.70 -8.75
N MET A 97 4.10 12.73 -8.02
CA MET A 97 2.65 12.59 -7.80
C MET A 97 2.05 13.79 -7.05
N ALA A 98 2.82 14.46 -6.19
CA ALA A 98 2.39 15.68 -5.50
C ALA A 98 2.39 16.90 -6.42
N GLN A 99 3.33 16.99 -7.36
CA GLN A 99 3.36 18.04 -8.40
C GLN A 99 2.26 17.84 -9.45
N GLU A 100 1.95 16.60 -9.81
CA GLU A 100 0.89 16.28 -10.77
C GLU A 100 -0.52 16.54 -10.22
N ARG A 101 -0.66 16.52 -8.88
CA ARG A 101 -1.85 17.03 -8.17
C ARG A 101 -1.83 18.56 -8.15
N VAL A 102 -1.95 19.18 -9.32
CA VAL A 102 -2.41 20.56 -9.42
C VAL A 102 -3.71 20.66 -8.61
N HIS A 103 -3.80 21.63 -7.70
CA HIS A 103 -5.05 21.94 -7.02
C HIS A 103 -6.07 22.28 -8.10
N ILE A 104 -7.03 21.39 -8.34
CA ILE A 104 -8.11 21.66 -9.28
C ILE A 104 -9.04 22.62 -8.56
N ASP A 105 -8.87 23.91 -8.83
CA ASP A 105 -9.81 24.93 -8.39
C ASP A 105 -11.19 24.64 -9.03
N GLU A 106 -12.27 24.95 -8.32
CA GLU A 106 -13.65 24.64 -8.74
C GLU A 106 -13.94 25.16 -10.17
N ALA A 107 -13.34 26.30 -10.54
CA ALA A 107 -13.40 26.90 -11.86
C ALA A 107 -12.74 26.07 -12.98
N LEU A 108 -11.69 25.30 -12.69
CA LEU A 108 -11.01 24.44 -13.67
C LEU A 108 -11.75 23.10 -13.87
N THR A 109 -12.54 22.69 -12.87
CA THR A 109 -13.44 21.53 -12.96
C THR A 109 -14.62 21.81 -13.89
N GLN A 110 -15.21 23.01 -13.82
CA GLN A 110 -16.35 23.40 -14.67
C GLN A 110 -15.98 23.49 -16.16
N LYS A 111 -14.78 24.01 -16.48
CA LYS A 111 -14.30 24.12 -17.88
C LYS A 111 -14.02 22.79 -18.60
N ARG A 112 -13.99 21.66 -17.88
CA ARG A 112 -13.76 20.33 -18.49
C ARG A 112 -15.06 19.55 -18.76
N LEU A 113 -16.20 20.11 -18.34
CA LEU A 113 -17.53 19.54 -18.53
C LEU A 113 -18.29 20.16 -19.72
N GLU A 114 -17.78 21.26 -20.30
CA GLU A 114 -18.17 21.76 -21.63
C GLU A 114 -17.41 21.04 -22.75
#